data_AF-B8EP00-F1
#
_entry.id   AF-B8EP00-F1
#
_cell.length_a   1.000
_cell.length_b   1.000
_cell.length_c   1.000
_cell.angle_alpha   90.00
_cell.angle_beta   90.00
_cell.angle_gamma   90.00
#
_symmetry.space_group_name_H-M   'P 1'
#
loop_
_entity.id
_entity.type
_entity.pdbx_description
1 polymer ?
#
loop_
_entity_poly.entity_id
_entity_poly.type
_entity_poly.pdbx_seq_one_letter_code
_entity_poly.pdbx_strand_id
1 'polypeptide(L)'
;MSLDLDSQSVNTAEKIHSPEEVEAGQALKTLGDVIVNVRFFPDGTVNTIDNRPVDTSAQAWFHHLCRTAPNYFQALAGGRGHYRIPFESFQAILQQTAKAN
;
A
#
# COMPACT_ATOMS: atom_id res chain seq x y z
N MET A 1 -21.34 -56.08 33.85
CA MET A 1 -20.24 -55.67 34.74
C MET A 1 -18.99 -55.59 33.88
N SER A 2 -18.34 -54.47 33.60
CA SER A 2 -18.64 -53.04 33.68
C SER A 2 -17.89 -52.42 32.50
N LEU A 3 -18.46 -51.36 31.91
CA LEU A 3 -17.76 -50.49 30.98
C LEU A 3 -16.83 -49.59 31.79
N ASP A 4 -15.52 -49.69 31.59
CA ASP A 4 -14.58 -48.72 32.13
C ASP A 4 -14.24 -47.69 31.05
N LEU A 5 -14.95 -46.57 31.18
CA LEU A 5 -14.66 -45.26 30.64
C LEU A 5 -13.61 -44.61 31.55
N ASP A 6 -12.45 -44.28 31.01
CA ASP A 6 -11.52 -43.31 31.57
C ASP A 6 -10.65 -42.79 30.42
N SER A 7 -10.16 -41.57 30.33
CA SER A 7 -10.52 -40.24 30.83
C SER A 7 -9.46 -39.33 30.18
N GLN A 8 -9.76 -38.05 30.03
CA GLN A 8 -9.04 -37.09 29.19
C GLN A 8 -7.55 -36.87 29.56
N SER A 9 -6.73 -36.59 28.55
CA SER A 9 -5.49 -35.78 28.62
C SER A 9 -4.96 -35.54 27.20
N VAL A 10 -4.56 -34.36 26.73
CA VAL A 10 -4.58 -32.96 27.18
C VAL A 10 -4.33 -32.14 25.90
N ASN A 11 -5.07 -31.05 25.69
CA ASN A 11 -4.76 -30.05 24.68
C ASN A 11 -3.38 -29.45 24.94
N THR A 12 -2.49 -29.45 23.95
CA THR A 12 -1.20 -28.72 24.01
C THR A 12 -1.10 -27.76 22.83
N ALA A 13 -1.16 -26.49 23.21
CA ALA A 13 -0.71 -25.30 22.49
C ALA A 13 -1.40 -24.98 21.16
N GLU A 14 -2.59 -24.37 21.29
CA GLU A 14 -2.90 -23.17 20.51
C GLU A 14 -1.66 -22.26 20.47
N LYS A 15 -0.97 -22.25 19.33
CA LYS A 15 -0.18 -21.07 18.96
C LYS A 15 -1.18 -20.10 18.35
N ILE A 16 -1.74 -19.28 19.24
CA ILE A 16 -2.60 -18.14 18.95
C ILE A 16 -1.87 -17.29 17.89
N HIS A 17 -2.26 -17.47 16.63
CA HIS A 17 -2.10 -16.43 15.63
C HIS A 17 -3.17 -15.42 15.97
N SER A 18 -2.78 -14.27 16.51
CA SER A 18 -3.69 -13.14 16.72
C SER A 18 -4.48 -12.90 15.42
N PRO A 19 -5.80 -13.17 15.38
CA PRO A 19 -6.56 -13.06 14.15
C PRO A 19 -6.83 -11.61 13.72
N GLU A 20 -6.43 -10.62 14.52
CA GLU A 20 -6.76 -9.20 14.28
C GLU A 20 -5.89 -8.54 13.18
N GLU A 21 -4.67 -9.00 12.94
CA GLU A 21 -3.78 -8.37 11.94
C GLU A 21 -4.01 -8.88 10.51
N VAL A 22 -4.57 -10.09 10.35
CA VAL A 22 -4.76 -10.71 9.03
C VAL A 22 -5.98 -10.14 8.30
N GLU A 23 -7.03 -9.76 9.03
CA GLU A 23 -8.31 -9.36 8.44
C GLU A 23 -8.28 -7.89 7.95
N ALA A 24 -7.57 -7.00 8.66
CA ALA A 24 -7.36 -5.61 8.23
C ALA A 24 -6.56 -5.52 6.92
N GLY A 25 -5.53 -6.36 6.77
CA GLY A 25 -4.72 -6.45 5.54
C GLY A 25 -5.38 -7.24 4.40
N GLN A 26 -6.60 -7.76 4.60
CA GLN A 26 -7.41 -8.38 3.54
C GLN A 26 -8.50 -7.41 3.05
N ALA A 27 -9.11 -6.65 3.96
CA ALA A 27 -10.11 -5.65 3.62
C ALA A 27 -9.51 -4.49 2.80
N LEU A 28 -8.31 -4.02 3.15
CA LEU A 28 -7.66 -2.93 2.42
C LEU A 28 -7.18 -3.33 1.00
N LYS A 29 -6.88 -4.62 0.75
CA LYS A 29 -6.63 -5.16 -0.60
C LYS A 29 -7.82 -5.02 -1.54
N THR A 30 -9.04 -5.02 -1.03
CA THR A 30 -10.25 -4.87 -1.87
C THR A 30 -10.54 -3.43 -2.31
N LEU A 31 -9.82 -2.43 -1.78
CA LEU A 31 -9.95 -1.03 -2.19
C LEU A 31 -9.36 -0.70 -3.57
N GLY A 32 -8.86 -1.70 -4.30
CA GLY A 32 -8.38 -1.55 -5.67
C GLY A 32 -7.09 -0.75 -5.78
N ASP A 33 -6.78 -0.33 -7.01
CA ASP A 33 -5.57 0.43 -7.31
C ASP A 33 -5.86 1.93 -7.34
N VAL A 34 -4.97 2.71 -6.74
CA VAL A 34 -4.93 4.16 -6.87
C VAL A 34 -4.15 4.51 -8.13
N ILE A 35 -4.81 5.22 -9.05
CA ILE A 35 -4.17 5.76 -10.25
C ILE A 35 -3.70 7.18 -9.96
N VAL A 36 -2.41 7.44 -10.17
CA VAL A 36 -1.80 8.77 -10.06
C VAL A 36 -1.30 9.18 -11.45
N ASN A 37 -1.97 10.12 -12.10
CA ASN A 37 -1.58 10.67 -13.38
C ASN A 37 -0.51 11.76 -13.25
N VAL A 38 0.52 11.64 -14.08
CA VAL A 38 1.62 12.60 -14.17
C VAL A 38 1.66 13.18 -15.58
N ARG A 39 1.84 14.50 -15.67
CA ARG A 39 2.18 15.18 -16.92
C ARG A 39 3.53 15.86 -16.78
N PHE A 40 4.30 15.82 -17.84
CA PHE A 40 5.64 16.40 -17.92
C PHE A 40 5.64 17.53 -18.94
N PHE A 41 6.46 18.55 -18.67
CA PHE A 41 6.87 19.53 -19.66
C PHE A 41 7.89 18.91 -20.65
N PRO A 42 8.14 19.55 -21.81
CA PRO A 42 9.14 19.08 -22.77
C PRO A 42 10.57 19.00 -22.20
N ASP A 43 10.87 19.75 -21.12
CA ASP A 43 12.16 19.70 -20.42
C ASP A 43 12.27 18.53 -19.41
N GLY A 44 11.22 17.73 -19.26
CA GLY A 44 11.16 16.59 -18.36
C GLY A 44 10.73 16.91 -16.93
N THR A 45 10.46 18.18 -16.60
CA THR A 45 9.92 18.56 -15.29
C THR A 45 8.43 18.22 -15.18
N VAL A 46 7.94 18.02 -13.95
CA VAL A 46 6.55 17.69 -13.69
C VAL A 46 5.69 18.94 -13.83
N ASN A 47 4.74 18.88 -14.77
CA ASN A 47 3.73 19.90 -14.97
C ASN A 47 2.59 19.72 -13.96
N THR A 48 1.97 18.53 -13.94
CA THR A 48 0.87 18.21 -13.02
C THR A 48 1.01 16.81 -12.49
N ILE A 49 0.66 16.62 -11.21
CA ILE A 49 0.51 15.32 -10.57
C ILE A 49 -0.65 15.40 -9.58
N ASP A 50 -1.52 14.41 -9.62
CA ASP A 50 -2.64 14.22 -8.71
C ASP A 50 -2.23 13.45 -7.45
N ASN A 51 -3.18 13.27 -6.52
CA ASN A 51 -3.02 12.51 -5.27
C ASN A 51 -1.79 12.93 -4.44
N ARG A 52 -1.47 14.23 -4.48
CA ARG A 52 -0.34 14.86 -3.81
C ARG A 52 -0.75 15.42 -2.44
N PRO A 53 0.07 15.24 -1.38
CA PRO A 53 -0.12 15.95 -0.12
C PRO A 53 -0.08 17.47 -0.31
N VAL A 54 -0.92 18.21 0.43
CA VAL A 54 -1.10 19.67 0.25
C VAL A 54 0.23 20.44 0.27
N ASP A 55 1.14 20.06 1.18
CA ASP A 55 2.40 20.77 1.43
C ASP A 55 3.59 20.30 0.58
N THR A 56 3.41 19.34 -0.33
CA THR A 56 4.52 18.77 -1.13
C THR A 56 4.45 19.25 -2.57
N SER A 57 5.47 19.88 -3.16
CA SER A 57 5.39 20.31 -4.58
C SER A 57 5.20 19.14 -5.57
N ALA A 58 4.69 19.41 -6.78
CA ALA A 58 4.47 18.39 -7.80
C ALA A 58 5.74 17.59 -8.14
N GLN A 59 6.86 18.29 -8.32
CA GLN A 59 8.16 17.67 -8.56
C GLN A 59 8.63 16.82 -7.36
N ALA A 60 8.49 17.35 -6.14
CA ALA A 60 8.89 16.63 -4.93
C ALA A 60 8.07 15.35 -4.75
N TRP A 61 6.76 15.40 -5.03
CA TRP A 61 5.87 14.25 -4.95
C TRP A 61 6.23 13.18 -5.98
N PHE A 62 6.47 13.57 -7.23
CA PHE A 62 6.94 12.63 -8.25
C PHE A 62 8.27 11.98 -7.86
N HIS A 63 9.26 12.75 -7.41
CA HIS A 63 10.54 12.21 -6.94
C HIS A 63 10.35 11.26 -5.74
N HIS A 64 9.40 11.53 -4.85
CA HIS A 64 9.09 10.65 -3.75
C HIS A 64 8.54 9.31 -4.26
N LEU A 65 7.54 9.34 -5.15
CA LEU A 65 6.96 8.14 -5.77
C LEU A 65 8.00 7.34 -6.58
N CYS A 66 8.95 8.00 -7.25
CA CYS A 66 10.05 7.29 -7.92
C CYS A 66 10.92 6.48 -6.95
N ARG A 67 11.02 6.90 -5.68
CA ARG A 67 11.82 6.19 -4.66
C ARG A 67 11.01 5.10 -3.96
N THR A 68 9.74 5.35 -3.69
CA THR A 68 8.89 4.45 -2.87
C THR A 68 8.06 3.47 -3.69
N ALA A 69 7.76 3.80 -4.95
CA ALA A 69 6.85 3.06 -5.81
C ALA A 69 7.37 2.91 -7.27
N PRO A 70 8.67 2.65 -7.53
CA PRO A 70 9.23 2.66 -8.89
C PRO A 70 8.58 1.63 -9.82
N ASN A 71 8.22 0.47 -9.29
CA ASN A 71 7.65 -0.64 -10.05
C ASN A 71 6.21 -0.40 -10.52
N TYR A 72 5.57 0.67 -10.04
CA TYR A 72 4.18 0.99 -10.37
C TYR A 72 4.06 2.07 -11.44
N PHE A 73 5.18 2.65 -11.89
CA PHE A 73 5.19 3.71 -12.88
C PHE A 73 5.15 3.18 -14.31
N GLN A 74 4.25 3.73 -15.13
CA GLN A 74 4.21 3.52 -16.56
C GLN A 74 4.29 4.85 -17.30
N ALA A 75 5.35 5.00 -18.11
CA ALA A 75 5.46 6.11 -19.04
C ALA A 75 4.53 5.93 -20.24
N LEU A 76 3.93 7.02 -20.70
CA LEU A 76 3.06 7.11 -21.86
C LEU A 76 3.61 8.13 -22.85
N ALA A 77 3.28 8.00 -24.13
CA ALA A 77 3.70 8.95 -25.15
C ALA A 77 3.20 10.37 -24.88
N GLY A 78 3.95 11.38 -25.32
CA GLY A 78 3.56 12.79 -25.26
C GLY A 78 3.57 13.38 -23.85
N GLY A 79 4.63 13.10 -23.07
CA GLY A 79 4.85 13.70 -21.76
C GLY A 79 3.82 13.26 -20.71
N ARG A 80 3.31 12.04 -20.79
CA ARG A 80 2.34 11.51 -19.83
C ARG A 80 2.95 10.31 -19.10
N GLY A 81 2.50 10.08 -17.89
CA GLY A 81 2.77 8.86 -17.16
C GLY A 81 1.66 8.62 -16.16
N HIS A 82 1.56 7.41 -15.64
CA HIS A 82 0.74 7.16 -14.48
C HIS A 82 1.40 6.15 -13.56
N TYR A 83 1.04 6.21 -12.28
CA TYR A 83 1.27 5.13 -11.35
C TYR A 83 -0.01 4.32 -11.18
N ARG A 84 0.12 3.01 -11.03
CA ARG A 84 -0.96 2.11 -10.61
C ARG A 84 -0.55 1.42 -9.32
N ILE A 85 -0.87 2.01 -8.18
CA ILE A 85 -0.37 1.60 -6.86
C ILE A 85 -1.52 0.93 -6.08
N PRO A 86 -1.34 -0.27 -5.51
CA PRO A 86 -2.34 -0.87 -4.63
C PRO A 86 -2.70 0.08 -3.48
N PHE A 87 -3.98 0.19 -3.13
CA PHE A 87 -4.45 1.16 -2.14
C PHE A 87 -3.67 1.10 -0.81
N GLU A 88 -3.40 -0.10 -0.28
CA GLU A 88 -2.60 -0.30 0.93
C GLU A 88 -1.21 0.34 0.83
N SER A 89 -0.51 0.07 -0.26
CA SER A 89 0.82 0.64 -0.50
C SER A 89 0.76 2.15 -0.63
N PHE A 90 -0.28 2.68 -1.29
CA PHE A 90 -0.47 4.12 -1.41
C PHE A 90 -0.71 4.79 -0.05
N GLN A 91 -1.54 4.19 0.82
CA GLN A 91 -1.75 4.67 2.19
C GLN A 91 -0.46 4.66 3.01
N ALA A 92 0.34 3.59 2.92
CA ALA A 92 1.63 3.51 3.60
C ALA A 92 2.61 4.61 3.14
N ILE A 93 2.64 4.93 1.84
CA ILE A 93 3.44 6.01 1.28
C ILE A 93 3.00 7.38 1.84
N LEU A 94 1.69 7.62 1.93
CA LEU A 94 1.16 8.86 2.52
C LEU A 94 1.54 8.99 3.99
N GLN A 95 1.42 7.92 4.77
CA GLN A 95 1.81 7.91 6.19
C GLN A 95 3.31 8.15 6.38
N GLN A 96 4.16 7.57 5.51
CA GLN A 96 5.60 7.79 5.54
C GLN A 96 5.95 9.26 5.25
N THR A 97 5.22 9.89 4.32
CA THR A 97 5.40 11.29 3.96
C THR A 97 5.00 12.22 5.11
N ALA A 98 3.93 11.90 5.84
CA ALA A 98 3.47 12.69 6.98
C ALA A 98 4.44 12.66 8.18
N LYS A 99 5.20 11.58 8.36
CA LYS A 99 6.18 11.43 9.45
C LYS A 99 7.53 12.08 9.17
N ALA A 100 7.82 12.42 7.91
CA ALA A 100 9.11 12.95 7.48
C ALA A 100 9.19 14.49 7.54
N ASN A 101 8.09 15.17 7.91
CA ASN A 101 7.99 16.62 8.04
C ASN A 101 7.96 17.06 9.50
#